data_AF-D6GS98-F1
#
_entry.id   AF-D6GS98-F1
#
_cell.length_a   1.000
_cell.length_b   1.000
_cell.length_c   1.000
_cell.angle_alpha   90.00
_cell.angle_beta   90.00
_cell.angle_gamma   90.00
#
_symmetry.space_group_name_H-M   'P 1'
#
loop_
_entity.id
_entity.type
_entity.pdbx_description
1 polymer ?
#
loop_
_entity_poly.entity_id
_entity_poly.type
_entity_poly.pdbx_seq_one_letter_code
_entity_poly.pdbx_strand_id
1 'polypeptide(L)' 'MKHVTIYTSPTCHFCHQAMDYLKEKNVEFEAKDISKDPEARKFLMSQKIMGVPAIYIDEELVMGFDKQKIDALLGL' A
#
# COMPACT_ATOMS: atom_id res chain seq x y z
N MET A 1 -4.16 -12.02 -12.52
CA MET A 1 -3.94 -11.91 -11.07
C MET A 1 -3.47 -10.51 -10.83
N LYS A 2 -4.14 -9.72 -9.99
CA LYS A 2 -3.71 -8.35 -9.73
C LYS A 2 -2.56 -8.37 -8.73
N HIS A 3 -1.45 -7.72 -9.04
CA HIS A 3 -0.31 -7.69 -8.14
C HIS A 3 -0.44 -6.50 -7.20
N VAL A 4 -0.71 -6.76 -5.92
CA VAL A 4 -0.85 -5.69 -4.94
C VAL A 4 0.45 -5.58 -4.15
N THR A 5 1.08 -4.41 -4.12
CA THR A 5 2.23 -4.11 -3.28
C THR A 5 1.90 -2.95 -2.37
N ILE A 6 1.92 -3.16 -1.06
CA ILE A 6 1.68 -2.11 -0.07
C ILE A 6 2.98 -1.68 0.59
N TYR A 7 3.29 -0.39 0.45
CA TYR A 7 4.35 0.27 1.18
C TYR A 7 3.81 0.75 2.53
N THR A 8 4.36 0.16 3.58
CA THR A 8 3.96 0.37 4.98
C THR A 8 5.13 0.95 5.78
N SER A 9 4.83 1.58 6.91
CA SER A 9 5.82 1.97 7.91
C SER A 9 5.35 1.47 9.30
N PRO A 10 6.24 0.91 10.13
CA PRO A 10 5.88 0.35 11.44
C PRO A 10 5.41 1.42 12.42
N THR A 11 5.71 2.69 12.14
CA THR A 11 5.30 3.85 12.94
C THR A 11 3.92 4.39 12.58
N CYS A 12 3.25 3.86 11.55
CA CYS A 12 2.02 4.44 11.03
C CYS A 12 0.82 3.50 11.21
N HIS A 13 -0.09 3.89 12.11
CA HIS A 13 -1.31 3.13 12.43
C HIS A 13 -2.20 2.85 11.19
N PHE A 14 -2.25 3.78 10.24
CA PHE A 14 -3.01 3.62 8.99
C PHE A 14 -2.50 2.47 8.11
N CYS A 15 -1.21 2.14 8.18
CA CYS A 15 -0.66 1.05 7.38
C CYS A 15 -1.15 -0.31 7.88
N HIS A 16 -1.30 -0.48 9.20
CA HIS A 16 -1.89 -1.68 9.78
C HIS A 16 -3.31 -1.90 9.30
N GLN A 17 -4.15 -0.84 9.29
CA GLN A 17 -5.52 -0.93 8.76
C GLN A 17 -5.55 -1.32 7.29
N ALA A 18 -4.62 -0.82 6.48
CA ALA A 18 -4.56 -1.14 5.06
C ALA A 18 -4.20 -2.61 4.80
N MET A 19 -3.23 -3.16 5.53
CA MET A 19 -2.89 -4.58 5.47
C MET A 19 -4.05 -5.46 5.93
N ASP A 20 -4.70 -5.11 7.04
CA ASP A 20 -5.84 -5.86 7.56
C ASP A 20 -7.00 -5.88 6.55
N TYR A 21 -7.29 -4.74 5.93
CA TYR A 21 -8.33 -4.63 4.90
C TYR A 21 -8.08 -5.54 3.70
N LEU A 22 -6.86 -5.51 3.14
CA LEU A 22 -6.50 -6.38 2.02
C LEU A 22 -6.57 -7.86 2.41
N LYS A 23 -6.20 -8.19 3.65
CA LYS A 23 -6.23 -9.55 4.19
C LYS A 23 -7.66 -10.05 4.41
N GLU A 24 -8.54 -9.19 4.92
CA GLU A 24 -9.98 -9.45 5.08
C GLU A 24 -10.64 -9.74 3.73
N LYS A 25 -10.28 -8.97 2.70
CA LYS A 25 -10.73 -9.17 1.32
C LYS A 25 -10.10 -10.39 0.62
N ASN A 26 -9.24 -11.15 1.30
CA ASN A 26 -8.53 -12.31 0.75
C ASN A 26 -7.73 -11.97 -0.52
N VAL A 27 -7.17 -10.77 -0.57
CA VAL A 27 -6.31 -10.32 -1.66
C VAL A 27 -4.87 -10.69 -1.35
N GLU A 28 -4.16 -11.27 -2.30
CA GLU A 28 -2.72 -11.44 -2.19
C GLU A 28 -2.02 -10.09 -2.37
N PHE A 29 -1.27 -9.67 -1.36
CA PHE A 29 -0.49 -8.44 -1.40
C PHE A 29 0.91 -8.62 -0.80
N GLU A 30 1.86 -7.86 -1.33
CA GLU A 30 3.24 -7.80 -0.86
C GLU A 30 3.42 -6.56 0.02
N ALA A 31 3.65 -6.75 1.32
CA ALA A 31 3.91 -5.64 2.24
C ALA A 31 5.41 -5.31 2.30
N LYS A 32 5.79 -4.13 1.81
CA LYS A 32 7.15 -3.57 1.88
C LYS A 32 7.25 -2.51 2.97
N ASP A 33 8.06 -2.80 3.97
CA ASP A 33 8.29 -1.89 5.09
C ASP A 33 9.37 -0.87 4.76
N ILE A 34 9.01 0.41 4.63
CA ILE A 34 9.94 1.48 4.25
C ILE A 34 10.95 1.83 5.35
N SER A 35 10.72 1.38 6.57
CA SER A 35 11.66 1.57 7.69
C SER A 35 12.75 0.50 7.67
N LYS A 36 12.45 -0.70 7.17
CA LYS A 36 13.42 -1.77 6.99
C LYS A 36 14.06 -1.74 5.60
N ASP A 37 13.33 -1.25 4.61
CA ASP A 37 13.73 -1.26 3.21
C ASP A 37 14.00 0.18 2.70
N PRO A 38 15.28 0.57 2.57
CA PRO A 38 15.64 1.90 2.15
C PRO A 38 15.28 2.18 0.68
N GLU A 39 15.15 1.15 -0.16
CA GLU A 39 14.69 1.31 -1.56
C GLU A 39 13.21 1.69 -1.60
N ALA A 40 12.37 1.01 -0.81
CA ALA A 40 10.96 1.37 -0.65
C ALA A 40 10.79 2.84 -0.19
N ARG A 41 11.60 3.29 0.77
CA ARG A 41 11.60 4.70 1.21
C ARG A 41 11.99 5.64 0.08
N LYS A 42 13.03 5.30 -0.69
CA LYS A 42 13.51 6.10 -1.82
C LYS A 42 12.47 6.17 -2.93
N PHE A 43 11.74 5.07 -3.16
CA PHE A 43 10.65 4.98 -4.12
C PHE A 43 9.48 5.90 -3.74
N LEU A 44 9.05 5.90 -2.47
CA LEU A 44 8.04 6.85 -1.98
C LEU A 44 8.48 8.30 -2.15
N MET A 45 9.74 8.63 -1.82
CA MET A 45 10.29 9.97 -2.04
C MET A 45 10.31 10.35 -3.52
N SER A 46 10.70 9.42 -4.40
CA SER A 46 10.70 9.62 -5.85
C SER A 46 9.30 9.89 -6.39
N GLN A 47 8.29 9.25 -5.80
CA GLN A 47 6.88 9.44 -6.12
C GLN A 47 6.25 10.67 -5.45
N LYS A 48 7.05 11.49 -4.74
CA LYS A 48 6.59 12.62 -3.91
C LYS A 48 5.51 12.24 -2.89
N ILE A 49 5.48 10.98 -2.48
CA ILE A 49 4.54 10.49 -1.48
C ILE A 49 5.08 10.88 -0.11
N MET A 50 4.50 11.93 0.46
CA MET A 50 4.83 12.42 1.80
C MET A 50 4.01 11.72 2.91
N GLY A 51 3.07 10.85 2.55
CA GLY A 51 2.19 10.15 3.47
C GLY A 51 2.08 8.66 3.16
N VAL A 52 2.35 7.83 4.16
CA VAL A 52 2.05 6.39 4.15
C VAL A 52 0.65 6.14 4.69
N PRO A 53 -0.06 5.06 4.28
CA PRO A 53 0.39 3.97 3.40
C PRO A 53 0.36 4.33 1.91
N ALA A 54 1.15 3.64 1.08
CA ALA A 54 1.01 3.71 -0.38
C ALA A 54 0.79 2.31 -0.94
N ILE A 55 -0.25 2.13 -1.75
CA ILE A 55 -0.64 0.83 -2.26
C ILE A 55 -0.52 0.88 -3.77
N TYR A 56 0.25 -0.03 -4.34
CA TYR A 56 0.34 -0.28 -5.76
C TYR A 56 -0.54 -1.47 -6.09
N ILE A 57 -1.43 -1.31 -7.06
CA ILE A 57 -2.26 -2.38 -7.60
C ILE A 57 -1.96 -2.42 -9.10
N ASP A 58 -1.15 -3.40 -9.51
CA ASP A 58 -0.53 -3.48 -10.84
C ASP A 58 0.27 -2.21 -11.19
N GLU A 59 -0.35 -1.29 -11.93
CA GLU A 59 0.24 -0.02 -12.39
C GLU A 59 -0.41 1.20 -11.72
N GLU A 60 -1.46 0.99 -10.94
CA GLU A 60 -2.19 2.04 -10.23
C GLU A 60 -1.59 2.27 -8.85
N LEU A 61 -1.16 3.51 -8.61
CA LEU A 61 -0.70 3.99 -7.31
C LEU A 61 -1.88 4.62 -6.55
N VAL A 62 -2.23 4.03 -5.41
CA VAL A 62 -3.09 4.62 -4.41
C VAL A 62 -2.23 5.23 -3.31
N MET A 63 -2.19 6.55 -3.26
CA MET A 63 -1.59 7.27 -2.13
C MET A 63 -2.58 7.30 -0.96
N GLY A 64 -2.16 6.86 0.22
CA GLY A 64 -2.99 6.79 1.42
C GLY A 64 -3.78 5.49 1.57
N PHE A 65 -4.51 5.38 2.68
CA PHE A 65 -5.46 4.29 2.91
C PHE A 65 -6.82 4.68 2.35
N ASP A 66 -6.99 4.48 1.05
CA ASP A 66 -8.18 4.94 0.32
C ASP A 66 -9.09 3.74 -0.03
N LYS A 67 -9.95 3.35 0.93
CA LYS A 67 -10.82 2.16 0.82
C LYS A 67 -11.60 2.13 -0.49
N GLN A 68 -12.10 3.28 -0.92
CA GLN A 68 -12.93 3.40 -2.12
C GLN A 68 -12.13 3.12 -3.40
N LYS A 69 -10.89 3.61 -3.49
CA LYS A 69 -9.99 3.26 -4.61
C LYS A 69 -9.58 1.79 -4.56
N ILE A 70 -9.30 1.26 -3.37
CA ILE A 70 -8.92 -0.15 -3.22
C ILE A 70 -10.06 -1.06 -3.70
N ASP A 71 -11.30 -0.83 -3.28
CA ASP A 71 -12.45 -1.62 -3.76
C ASP A 71 -12.63 -1.47 -5.28
N ALA A 72 -12.56 -0.25 -5.82
CA ALA A 72 -12.66 -0.01 -7.26
C ALA A 72 -11.55 -0.72 -8.05
N LEU A 73 -10.31 -0.71 -7.54
CA LEU A 73 -9.16 -1.36 -8.16
C LEU A 73 -9.19 -2.88 -8.02
N LEU A 74 -9.79 -3.41 -6.96
CA LEU A 74 -10.01 -4.84 -6.79
C LEU A 74 -11.26 -5.33 -7.55
N GLY A 75 -12.14 -4.42 -7.97
CA GLY A 75 -13.39 -4.74 -8.65
C GLY A 75 -14.46 -5.27 -7.70
N LEU A 76 -14.46 -4.79 -6.46
CA LEU A 76 -15.45 -5.07 -5.42
C LEU A 76 -16.62 -4.08 -5.46
#